data_AF-A0A194X2K5-F1
#
_entry.id   AF-A0A194X2K5-F1
#
_cell.length_a   1.000
_cell.length_b   1.000
_cell.length_c   1.000
_cell.angle_alpha   90.00
_cell.angle_beta   90.00
_cell.angle_gamma   90.00
#
_symmetry.space_group_name_H-M   'P 1'
#
loop_
_entity.id
_entity.type
_entity.pdbx_description
1 polymer ?
#
loop_
_entity_poly.entity_id
_entity_poly.type
_entity_poly.pdbx_seq_one_letter_code
_entity_poly.pdbx_strand_id
1 'polypeptide(L)'
;HNQTLATEYWESLDTSPIVVALDHAYTDSHGLARSVPFPWDDGKGLYHIKAFHDLHCLKIMYREFQAPVKVDKNSRVGKHIYHCLNILRQDIMCKADDTLMPSEDRPHAIGDQQVMSCRSWDDLISWSRATERHSCYEMITDYRPISHRLEQYAFCPEDSPHYNTMKAYFERHGHKSLFDDDVVGEY
;
A
#
# COMPACT_ATOMS: atom_id res chain seq x y z
N HIS A 1 13.12 -1.55 -19.12
CA HIS A 1 11.78 -0.94 -19.25
C HIS A 1 11.89 0.39 -19.97
N ASN A 2 10.96 0.69 -20.88
CA ASN A 2 10.91 2.00 -21.53
C ASN A 2 10.28 3.02 -20.55
N GLN A 3 11.11 3.83 -19.89
CA GLN A 3 10.67 4.78 -18.87
C GLN A 3 9.78 5.90 -19.43
N THR A 4 9.92 6.22 -20.73
CA THR A 4 9.12 7.24 -21.40
C THR A 4 7.66 6.81 -21.53
N LEU A 5 7.42 5.60 -22.03
CA LEU A 5 6.06 5.05 -22.15
C LEU A 5 5.37 4.89 -20.79
N ALA A 6 6.13 4.50 -19.76
CA ALA A 6 5.61 4.43 -18.40
C ALA A 6 5.19 5.82 -17.90
N THR A 7 6.02 6.84 -18.11
CA THR A 7 5.70 8.21 -17.68
C THR A 7 4.48 8.75 -18.42
N GLU A 8 4.38 8.56 -19.73
CA GLU A 8 3.20 8.92 -20.51
C GLU A 8 1.93 8.26 -19.97
N TYR A 9 2.00 6.97 -19.63
CA TYR A 9 0.89 6.26 -19.02
C TYR A 9 0.47 6.90 -17.69
N TRP A 10 1.41 7.16 -16.79
CA TRP A 10 1.12 7.80 -15.49
C TRP A 10 0.50 9.18 -15.64
N GLU A 11 1.01 10.00 -16.56
CA GLU A 11 0.45 11.33 -16.82
C GLU A 11 -0.97 11.26 -17.40
N SER A 12 -1.25 10.25 -18.25
CA SER A 12 -2.56 10.07 -18.89
C SER A 12 -3.71 9.68 -17.96
N LEU A 13 -3.42 9.27 -16.72
CA LEU A 13 -4.45 8.90 -15.75
C LEU A 13 -5.24 10.13 -15.31
N ASP A 14 -6.48 10.24 -15.78
CA ASP A 14 -7.37 11.34 -15.40
C ASP A 14 -7.90 11.15 -13.97
N THR A 15 -7.68 12.18 -13.15
CA THR A 15 -8.17 12.25 -11.76
C THR A 15 -9.10 13.44 -11.56
N SER A 16 -9.50 14.13 -12.63
CA SER A 16 -10.46 15.24 -12.61
C SER A 16 -11.83 14.87 -12.02
N PRO A 17 -12.39 13.66 -12.22
CA PRO A 17 -13.66 13.25 -11.61
C PRO A 17 -13.64 13.03 -10.09
N ILE A 18 -12.64 13.57 -9.39
CA ILE A 18 -12.41 13.37 -7.96
C ILE A 18 -13.50 13.95 -7.06
N VAL A 19 -14.26 14.95 -7.49
CA VAL A 19 -15.24 15.66 -6.64
C VAL A 19 -16.66 15.56 -7.20
N VAL A 20 -17.62 15.29 -6.32
CA VAL A 20 -19.06 15.27 -6.61
C VAL A 20 -19.82 16.20 -5.67
N ALA A 21 -20.92 16.78 -6.15
CA ALA A 21 -21.86 17.55 -5.33
C ALA A 21 -23.07 16.67 -4.99
N LEU A 22 -23.36 16.48 -3.71
CA LEU A 22 -24.41 15.59 -3.23
C LEU A 22 -25.42 16.34 -2.36
N ASP A 23 -26.70 16.00 -2.52
CA ASP A 23 -27.78 16.59 -1.72
C ASP A 23 -27.60 16.31 -0.22
N HIS A 24 -27.97 17.30 0.58
CA HIS A 24 -27.96 17.17 2.03
C HIS A 24 -28.83 15.99 2.52
N ALA A 25 -29.99 15.79 1.90
CA ALA A 25 -30.86 14.66 2.23
C ALA A 25 -30.22 13.30 1.92
N TYR A 26 -29.50 13.20 0.79
CA TYR A 26 -28.78 11.97 0.43
C TYR A 26 -27.70 11.67 1.47
N THR A 27 -26.86 12.67 1.76
CA THR A 27 -25.72 12.51 2.67
C THR A 27 -26.15 12.14 4.09
N ASP A 28 -27.24 12.72 4.60
CA ASP A 28 -27.81 12.37 5.91
C ASP A 28 -28.29 10.91 5.94
N SER A 29 -29.02 10.47 4.91
CA SER A 29 -29.56 9.10 4.86
C SER A 29 -28.47 8.02 4.71
N HIS A 30 -27.25 8.41 4.30
CA HIS A 30 -26.09 7.53 4.15
C HIS A 30 -25.07 7.70 5.27
N GLY A 31 -25.37 8.49 6.31
CA GLY A 31 -24.48 8.69 7.46
C GLY A 31 -23.18 9.43 7.11
N LEU A 32 -23.18 10.22 6.03
CA LEU A 32 -22.02 11.03 5.64
C LEU A 32 -22.01 12.33 6.45
N ALA A 33 -20.83 12.71 6.94
CA ALA A 33 -20.65 13.99 7.62
C ALA A 33 -20.89 15.16 6.65
N ARG A 34 -21.42 16.28 7.17
CA ARG A 34 -21.60 17.49 6.38
C ARG A 34 -20.26 17.98 5.85
N SER A 35 -20.25 18.28 4.56
CA SER A 35 -19.10 18.83 3.85
C SER A 35 -19.29 20.31 3.55
N VAL A 36 -18.23 20.96 3.05
CA VAL A 36 -18.30 22.33 2.52
C VAL A 36 -19.43 22.44 1.47
N PRO A 37 -20.20 23.55 1.47
CA PRO A 37 -21.27 23.74 0.51
C PRO A 37 -20.78 23.73 -0.94
N PHE A 38 -21.62 23.25 -1.85
CA PHE A 38 -21.37 23.42 -3.27
C PHE A 38 -21.56 24.90 -3.65
N PRO A 39 -20.59 25.56 -4.32
CA PRO A 39 -20.64 27.01 -4.56
C PRO A 39 -21.86 27.53 -5.33
N TRP A 40 -22.62 26.65 -5.98
CA TRP A 40 -23.76 27.00 -6.82
C TRP A 40 -25.11 26.50 -6.26
N ASP A 41 -25.11 25.73 -5.16
CA ASP A 41 -26.32 25.18 -4.52
C ASP A 41 -26.04 24.82 -3.06
N ASP A 42 -26.50 25.67 -2.13
CA ASP A 42 -26.35 25.46 -0.68
C ASP A 42 -27.10 24.22 -0.17
N GLY A 43 -27.99 23.62 -0.99
CA GLY A 43 -28.64 22.35 -0.72
C GLY A 43 -27.72 21.13 -0.87
N LYS A 44 -26.48 21.33 -1.33
CA LYS A 44 -25.50 20.28 -1.62
C LYS A 44 -24.17 20.52 -0.93
N GLY A 45 -23.46 19.43 -0.63
CA GLY A 45 -22.07 19.44 -0.17
C GLY A 45 -21.12 18.79 -1.18
N LEU A 46 -19.84 19.20 -1.14
CA LEU A 46 -18.80 18.65 -2.02
C LEU A 46 -18.06 17.47 -1.39
N TYR A 47 -18.04 16.31 -2.05
CA TYR A 47 -17.37 15.11 -1.54
C TYR A 47 -16.32 14.63 -2.52
N HIS A 48 -15.17 14.19 -2.00
CA HIS A 48 -14.12 13.57 -2.79
C HIS A 48 -14.33 12.06 -2.86
N ILE A 49 -14.13 11.46 -4.03
CA ILE A 49 -14.17 10.01 -4.22
C ILE A 49 -12.79 9.43 -3.89
N LYS A 50 -12.75 8.46 -2.98
CA LYS A 50 -11.50 7.91 -2.45
C LYS A 50 -10.54 7.38 -3.51
N ALA A 51 -11.02 6.60 -4.49
CA ALA A 51 -10.16 6.05 -5.54
C ALA A 51 -9.42 7.13 -6.34
N PHE A 52 -10.11 8.21 -6.71
CA PHE A 52 -9.49 9.32 -7.45
C PHE A 52 -8.52 10.11 -6.57
N HIS A 53 -8.85 10.29 -5.29
CA HIS A 53 -7.94 10.91 -4.33
C HIS A 53 -6.65 10.09 -4.11
N ASP A 54 -6.79 8.80 -3.83
CA ASP A 54 -5.64 7.90 -3.64
C ASP A 54 -4.76 7.88 -4.89
N LEU A 55 -5.38 7.84 -6.08
CA LEU A 55 -4.65 7.88 -7.35
C LEU A 55 -3.96 9.23 -7.57
N HIS A 56 -4.61 10.35 -7.25
CA HIS A 56 -4.02 11.69 -7.32
C HIS A 56 -2.77 11.79 -6.43
N CYS A 57 -2.86 11.36 -5.17
CA CYS A 57 -1.72 11.33 -4.25
C CYS A 57 -0.60 10.42 -4.76
N LEU A 58 -0.95 9.25 -5.31
CA LEU A 58 0.03 8.32 -5.87
C LEU A 58 0.75 8.91 -7.10
N LYS A 59 0.05 9.66 -7.97
CA LYS A 59 0.67 10.40 -9.08
C LYS A 59 1.68 11.43 -8.58
N ILE A 60 1.39 12.15 -7.49
CA ILE A 60 2.34 13.09 -6.88
C ILE A 60 3.58 12.34 -6.39
N MET A 61 3.41 11.24 -5.66
CA MET A 61 4.54 10.42 -5.19
C MET A 61 5.39 9.88 -6.35
N TYR A 62 4.74 9.42 -7.43
CA TYR A 62 5.43 8.98 -8.64
C TYR A 62 6.24 10.12 -9.27
N ARG A 63 5.65 11.31 -9.41
CA ARG A 63 6.35 12.49 -9.96
C ARG A 63 7.55 12.88 -9.11
N GLU A 64 7.41 12.87 -7.78
CA GLU A 64 8.51 13.15 -6.86
C GLU A 64 9.63 12.11 -6.95
N PHE A 65 9.29 10.83 -7.09
CA PHE A 65 10.26 9.75 -7.34
C PHE A 65 10.96 9.91 -8.70
N GLN A 66 10.24 10.40 -9.70
CA GLN A 66 10.80 10.64 -11.03
C GLN A 66 11.72 11.87 -11.10
N ALA A 67 11.76 12.72 -10.07
CA ALA A 67 12.65 13.87 -10.02
C ALA A 67 14.14 13.44 -10.12
N PRO A 68 14.98 14.13 -10.92
CA PRO A 68 16.34 13.65 -11.25
C PRO A 68 17.32 13.49 -10.08
N VAL A 69 17.03 14.13 -8.93
CA VAL A 69 18.02 14.38 -7.88
C VAL A 69 17.85 13.52 -6.62
N LYS A 70 16.80 12.69 -6.55
CA LYS A 70 16.39 12.07 -5.27
C LYS A 70 16.85 10.62 -5.07
N VAL A 71 16.84 9.78 -6.11
CA VAL A 71 17.10 8.33 -5.99
C VAL A 71 17.74 7.80 -7.27
N ASP A 72 18.77 6.94 -7.15
CA ASP A 72 19.21 6.13 -8.28
C ASP A 72 18.12 5.11 -8.65
N LYS A 73 17.42 5.37 -9.75
CA LYS A 73 16.31 4.53 -10.23
C LYS A 73 16.78 3.15 -10.72
N ASN A 74 18.06 2.98 -11.02
CA ASN A 74 18.63 1.71 -11.45
C ASN A 74 19.11 0.85 -10.27
N SER A 75 19.28 1.45 -9.09
CA SER A 75 19.55 0.74 -7.85
C SER A 75 18.42 -0.25 -7.52
N ARG A 76 18.73 -1.19 -6.62
CA ARG A 76 17.72 -2.14 -6.12
C ARG A 76 16.56 -1.41 -5.45
N VAL A 77 16.84 -0.39 -4.66
CA VAL A 77 15.84 0.42 -3.95
C VAL A 77 14.96 1.18 -4.94
N GLY A 78 15.57 1.86 -5.93
CA GLY A 78 14.83 2.58 -6.97
C GLY A 78 13.88 1.68 -7.77
N LYS A 79 14.36 0.50 -8.19
CA LYS A 79 13.51 -0.51 -8.86
C LYS A 79 12.38 -1.00 -7.96
N HIS A 80 12.65 -1.20 -6.68
CA HIS A 80 11.63 -1.64 -5.72
C HIS A 80 10.55 -0.59 -5.52
N ILE A 81 10.91 0.68 -5.29
CA ILE A 81 9.96 1.79 -5.17
C ILE A 81 9.11 1.91 -6.44
N TYR A 82 9.72 1.91 -7.63
CA TYR A 82 8.99 1.97 -8.89
C TYR A 82 7.99 0.80 -9.03
N HIS A 83 8.41 -0.42 -8.68
CA HIS A 83 7.54 -1.60 -8.69
C HIS A 83 6.37 -1.46 -7.71
N CYS A 84 6.62 -1.02 -6.48
CA CYS A 84 5.60 -0.79 -5.45
C CYS A 84 4.58 0.26 -5.88
N LEU A 85 5.03 1.40 -6.43
CA LEU A 85 4.13 2.44 -6.96
C LEU A 85 3.19 1.87 -8.04
N ASN A 86 3.70 0.99 -8.91
CA ASN A 86 2.87 0.34 -9.94
C ASN A 86 1.89 -0.70 -9.37
N ILE A 87 2.24 -1.41 -8.30
CA ILE A 87 1.31 -2.31 -7.61
C ILE A 87 0.19 -1.50 -6.96
N LEU A 88 0.53 -0.47 -6.18
CA LEU A 88 -0.45 0.39 -5.53
C LEU A 88 -1.43 1.01 -6.53
N ARG A 89 -0.93 1.44 -7.69
CA ARG A 89 -1.78 1.96 -8.77
C ARG A 89 -2.77 0.91 -9.26
N GLN A 90 -2.30 -0.32 -9.49
CA GLN A 90 -3.16 -1.42 -9.92
C GLN A 90 -4.22 -1.72 -8.86
N ASP A 91 -3.84 -1.75 -7.58
CA ASP A 91 -4.77 -2.00 -6.48
C ASP A 91 -5.85 -0.92 -6.38
N ILE A 92 -5.48 0.36 -6.46
CA ILE A 92 -6.43 1.49 -6.44
C ILE A 92 -7.41 1.38 -7.61
N MET A 93 -6.91 1.16 -8.84
CA MET A 93 -7.75 1.07 -10.03
C MET A 93 -8.61 -0.20 -10.06
N CYS A 94 -8.12 -1.31 -9.50
CA CYS A 94 -8.85 -2.56 -9.40
C CYS A 94 -9.97 -2.50 -8.36
N LYS A 95 -9.68 -1.92 -7.19
CA LYS A 95 -10.68 -1.78 -6.11
C LYS A 95 -11.75 -0.75 -6.47
N ALA A 96 -11.37 0.33 -7.17
CA ALA A 96 -12.26 1.44 -7.54
C ALA A 96 -13.11 1.92 -6.35
N ASP A 97 -12.45 2.17 -5.21
CA ASP A 97 -13.09 2.55 -3.95
C ASP A 97 -13.91 3.84 -4.07
N ASP A 98 -15.23 3.70 -4.02
CA ASP A 98 -16.23 4.75 -4.19
C ASP A 98 -16.57 5.48 -2.87
N THR A 99 -15.84 5.18 -1.78
CA THR A 99 -16.05 5.85 -0.49
C THR A 99 -15.97 7.38 -0.66
N LEU A 100 -16.98 8.06 -0.13
CA LEU A 100 -17.11 9.51 -0.18
C LEU A 100 -16.43 10.14 1.04
N MET A 101 -15.54 11.08 0.78
CA MET A 101 -14.79 11.80 1.80
C MET A 101 -15.29 13.26 1.87
N PRO A 102 -15.75 13.74 3.03
CA PRO A 102 -16.14 15.14 3.17
C PRO A 102 -14.92 16.05 2.96
N SER A 103 -15.14 17.14 2.26
CA SER A 103 -14.15 18.20 2.11
C SER A 103 -14.17 19.06 3.38
N GLU A 104 -13.01 19.50 3.86
CA GLU A 104 -12.92 20.46 4.94
C GLU A 104 -12.73 21.89 4.41
N ASP A 105 -13.08 22.91 5.21
CA ASP A 105 -12.88 24.34 4.89
C ASP A 105 -11.40 24.76 4.76
N ARG A 106 -10.46 23.81 4.88
CA ARG A 106 -9.02 24.06 4.74
C ARG A 106 -8.52 23.51 3.40
N PRO A 107 -7.78 24.31 2.61
CA PRO A 107 -7.15 23.83 1.38
C PRO A 107 -6.30 22.59 1.65
N HIS A 108 -6.48 21.54 0.85
CA HIS A 108 -5.79 20.24 0.96
C HIS A 108 -6.07 19.43 2.24
N ALA A 109 -6.99 19.86 3.10
CA ALA A 109 -7.52 19.03 4.17
C ALA A 109 -8.72 18.26 3.63
N ILE A 110 -8.45 17.12 3.02
CA ILE A 110 -9.50 16.13 2.75
C ILE A 110 -9.61 15.35 4.06
N GLY A 111 -10.78 15.43 4.69
CA GLY A 111 -10.97 14.93 6.04
C GLY A 111 -10.71 13.43 6.12
N ASP A 112 -10.18 12.98 7.27
CA ASP A 112 -9.99 11.56 7.62
C ASP A 112 -11.26 10.94 8.23
N GLN A 113 -12.39 11.64 8.13
CA GLN A 113 -13.67 11.32 8.74
C GLN A 113 -14.58 10.46 7.83
N GLN A 114 -14.04 9.89 6.76
CA GLN A 114 -14.80 8.98 5.91
C GLN A 114 -15.20 7.71 6.67
N VAL A 115 -16.44 7.27 6.47
CA VAL A 115 -16.91 5.98 6.99
C VAL A 115 -16.37 4.88 6.07
N MET A 116 -15.46 4.07 6.60
CA MET A 116 -14.84 2.97 5.87
C MET A 116 -15.48 1.63 6.22
N SER A 117 -15.76 0.81 5.19
CA SER A 117 -16.06 -0.61 5.38
C SER A 117 -14.78 -1.44 5.23
N CYS A 118 -14.23 -1.86 6.36
CA CYS A 118 -12.96 -2.61 6.41
C CYS A 118 -13.20 -4.11 6.53
N ARG A 119 -12.31 -4.91 5.94
CA ARG A 119 -12.20 -6.35 6.28
C ARG A 119 -11.52 -6.49 7.64
N SER A 120 -11.82 -7.57 8.36
CA SER A 120 -11.15 -7.89 9.62
C SER A 120 -9.66 -8.17 9.36
N TRP A 121 -8.81 -7.38 10.00
CA TRP A 121 -7.36 -7.58 9.96
C TRP A 121 -6.96 -8.85 10.70
N ASP A 122 -7.61 -9.11 11.84
CA ASP A 122 -7.35 -10.28 12.67
C ASP A 122 -7.74 -11.59 11.97
N ASP A 123 -8.81 -11.58 11.18
CA ASP A 123 -9.22 -12.75 10.39
C ASP A 123 -8.17 -13.05 9.30
N LEU A 124 -7.61 -12.01 8.66
CA LEU A 124 -6.55 -12.17 7.66
C LEU A 124 -5.26 -12.71 8.29
N ILE A 125 -4.87 -12.19 9.47
CA ILE A 125 -3.72 -12.71 10.22
C ILE A 125 -3.98 -14.17 10.61
N SER A 126 -5.14 -14.47 11.17
CA SER A 126 -5.48 -15.82 11.62
C SER A 126 -5.46 -16.81 10.46
N TRP A 127 -6.02 -16.42 9.32
CA TRP A 127 -5.99 -17.22 8.10
C TRP A 127 -4.57 -17.46 7.59
N SER A 128 -3.71 -16.45 7.60
CA SER A 128 -2.34 -16.56 7.08
C SER A 128 -1.40 -17.35 8.02
N ARG A 129 -1.67 -17.33 9.33
CA ARG A 129 -0.89 -18.06 10.35
C ARG A 129 -1.41 -19.45 10.70
N ALA A 130 -2.55 -19.87 10.13
CA ALA A 130 -3.08 -21.20 10.37
C ALA A 130 -2.05 -22.28 10.00
N THR A 131 -1.91 -23.31 10.85
CA THR A 131 -0.83 -24.31 10.80
C THR A 131 -0.70 -24.98 9.42
N GLU A 132 -1.81 -25.23 8.74
CA GLU A 132 -1.84 -25.84 7.40
C GLU A 132 -1.36 -24.93 6.27
N ARG A 133 -1.25 -23.62 6.54
CA ARG A 133 -0.82 -22.57 5.59
C ARG A 133 0.48 -21.89 6.01
N HIS A 134 0.90 -22.03 7.27
CA HIS A 134 2.05 -21.35 7.80
C HIS A 134 3.33 -21.76 7.05
N SER A 135 3.94 -20.81 6.34
CA SER A 135 5.10 -21.05 5.46
C SER A 135 6.43 -21.18 6.21
N CYS A 136 6.40 -21.15 7.54
CA CYS A 136 7.56 -21.06 8.44
C CYS A 136 8.36 -19.76 8.29
N TYR A 137 7.80 -18.80 7.55
CA TYR A 137 8.43 -17.53 7.27
C TYR A 137 8.22 -16.53 8.41
N GLU A 138 9.28 -15.82 8.79
CA GLU A 138 9.20 -14.59 9.57
C GLU A 138 9.98 -13.46 8.90
N MET A 139 9.39 -12.28 8.96
CA MET A 139 10.01 -11.05 8.48
C MET A 139 10.95 -10.53 9.56
N ILE A 140 12.22 -10.91 9.48
CA ILE A 140 13.23 -10.55 10.48
C ILE A 140 13.56 -9.03 10.43
N THR A 141 13.51 -8.40 9.25
CA THR A 141 13.68 -6.95 9.09
C THR A 141 13.09 -6.46 7.77
N ASP A 142 12.48 -5.27 7.78
CA ASP A 142 11.99 -4.56 6.59
C ASP A 142 13.08 -3.74 5.88
N TYR A 143 14.14 -3.37 6.61
CA TYR A 143 15.02 -2.28 6.20
C TYR A 143 16.33 -2.75 5.58
N ARG A 144 16.74 -4.00 5.85
CA ARG A 144 18.00 -4.55 5.36
C ARG A 144 17.79 -5.88 4.64
N PRO A 145 18.29 -6.02 3.39
CA PRO A 145 18.28 -7.31 2.73
C PRO A 145 19.04 -8.38 3.51
N ILE A 146 18.42 -9.54 3.68
CA ILE A 146 19.04 -10.72 4.29
C ILE A 146 19.77 -11.51 3.21
N SER A 147 21.07 -11.76 3.41
CA SER A 147 21.91 -12.52 2.49
C SER A 147 21.53 -14.00 2.49
N HIS A 148 21.32 -14.57 3.68
CA HIS A 148 20.98 -15.97 3.85
C HIS A 148 19.48 -16.14 4.05
N ARG A 149 18.71 -15.95 2.98
CA ARG A 149 17.24 -15.90 3.00
C ARG A 149 16.55 -17.13 3.59
N LEU A 150 17.19 -18.29 3.60
CA LEU A 150 16.61 -19.49 4.21
C LEU A 150 16.44 -19.34 5.73
N GLU A 151 17.24 -18.48 6.38
CA GLU A 151 17.07 -18.14 7.80
C GLU A 151 15.70 -17.54 8.09
N GLN A 152 15.05 -16.89 7.12
CA GLN A 152 13.69 -16.39 7.30
C GLN A 152 12.64 -17.49 7.38
N TYR A 153 12.97 -18.73 7.00
CA TYR A 153 12.05 -19.87 6.98
C TYR A 153 12.28 -20.84 8.16
N ALA A 154 13.01 -20.40 9.20
CA ALA A 154 13.36 -21.19 10.36
C ALA A 154 12.30 -21.18 11.49
N PHE A 155 11.06 -20.78 11.19
CA PHE A 155 10.03 -20.48 12.19
C PHE A 155 8.74 -21.28 11.99
N CYS A 156 8.85 -22.58 11.69
CA CYS A 156 7.67 -23.44 11.69
C CYS A 156 7.06 -23.53 13.11
N PRO A 157 5.73 -23.43 13.25
CA PRO A 157 5.02 -23.83 14.47
C PRO A 157 5.29 -25.29 14.81
N GLU A 158 5.29 -25.66 16.10
CA GLU A 158 5.59 -27.03 16.54
C GLU A 158 4.58 -28.07 16.03
N ASP A 159 3.33 -27.66 15.86
CA ASP A 159 2.25 -28.48 15.31
C ASP A 159 2.26 -28.55 13.77
N SER A 160 3.17 -27.83 13.11
CA SER A 160 3.31 -27.85 11.66
C SER A 160 3.82 -29.21 11.15
N PRO A 161 3.27 -29.74 10.05
CA PRO A 161 3.81 -30.93 9.39
C PRO A 161 5.25 -30.74 8.89
N HIS A 162 5.72 -29.48 8.77
CA HIS A 162 7.05 -29.14 8.29
C HIS A 162 8.08 -28.92 9.40
N TYR A 163 7.65 -28.88 10.67
CA TYR A 163 8.51 -28.56 11.81
C TYR A 163 9.75 -29.46 11.90
N ASN A 164 9.55 -30.78 11.86
CA ASN A 164 10.65 -31.74 11.99
C ASN A 164 11.61 -31.68 10.79
N THR A 165 11.10 -31.45 9.58
CA THR A 165 11.92 -31.32 8.37
C THR A 165 12.79 -30.06 8.44
N MET A 166 12.21 -28.93 8.83
CA MET A 166 12.94 -27.68 9.03
C MET A 166 14.00 -27.84 10.12
N LYS A 167 13.63 -28.39 11.28
CA LYS A 167 14.56 -28.59 12.41
C LYS A 167 15.75 -29.45 12.02
N ALA A 168 15.51 -30.60 11.38
CA ALA A 168 16.58 -31.50 10.92
C ALA A 168 17.53 -30.83 9.92
N TYR A 169 17.02 -29.93 9.07
CA TYR A 169 17.87 -29.16 8.15
C TYR A 169 18.84 -28.26 8.91
N PHE A 170 18.35 -27.43 9.84
CA PHE A 170 19.21 -26.49 10.57
C PHE A 170 20.12 -27.17 11.59
N GLU A 171 19.73 -28.31 12.17
CA GLU A 171 20.62 -29.14 13.00
C GLU A 171 21.80 -29.69 12.19
N ARG A 172 21.57 -30.10 10.94
CA ARG A 172 22.61 -30.68 10.08
C ARG A 172 23.53 -29.63 9.46
N HIS A 173 22.96 -28.50 9.03
CA HIS A 173 23.67 -27.50 8.24
C HIS A 173 24.11 -26.27 9.04
N GLY A 174 23.60 -26.11 10.26
CA GLY A 174 23.81 -24.94 11.10
C GLY A 174 23.04 -23.72 10.59
N HIS A 175 22.79 -22.78 11.51
CA HIS A 175 22.36 -21.43 11.14
C HIS A 175 23.54 -20.62 10.61
N LYS A 176 23.25 -19.71 9.69
CA LYS A 176 24.21 -18.74 9.19
C LYS A 176 23.88 -17.33 9.69
N SER A 177 24.84 -16.42 9.62
CA SER A 177 24.60 -15.00 9.87
C SER A 177 23.52 -14.46 8.91
N LEU A 178 22.61 -13.61 9.39
CA LEU A 178 21.58 -13.03 8.52
C LEU A 178 22.17 -12.16 7.40
N PHE A 179 23.34 -11.60 7.64
CA PHE A 179 24.01 -10.65 6.75
C PHE A 179 25.46 -11.07 6.52
N ASP A 180 25.94 -10.84 5.29
CA ASP A 180 27.38 -10.95 5.02
C ASP A 180 28.11 -9.74 5.64
N ASP A 181 29.32 -9.96 6.15
CA ASP A 181 30.13 -8.94 6.85
C ASP A 181 30.50 -7.73 5.95
N ASP A 182 30.41 -7.89 4.62
CA ASP A 182 30.77 -6.88 3.63
C ASP A 182 29.61 -5.99 3.16
N VAL A 183 28.36 -6.24 3.58
CA VAL A 183 27.20 -5.44 3.16
C VAL A 183 26.88 -4.40 4.22
N VAL A 184 27.79 -3.43 4.41
CA VAL A 184 27.45 -2.18 5.09
C VAL A 184 26.52 -1.38 4.16
N GLY A 185 25.36 -1.01 4.68
CA GLY A 185 24.21 -0.55 3.91
C GLY A 185 24.52 0.52 2.87
N GLU A 186 24.32 0.18 1.59
CA GLU A 186 23.95 1.17 0.59
C GLU A 186 22.44 1.40 0.74
N TYR A 187 22.11 2.51 1.40
CA TYR A 187 20.80 3.16 1.34
C TYR A 187 20.73 4.06 0.12
#